data_AF-A0A3F3ISM1-F1
#
_entry.id   AF-A0A3F3ISM1-F1
#
_cell.length_a   1.000
_cell.length_b   1.000
_cell.length_c   1.000
_cell.angle_alpha   90.00
_cell.angle_beta   90.00
_cell.angle_gamma   90.00
#
_symmetry.space_group_name_H-M   'P 1'
#
loop_
_entity.id
_entity.type
_entity.pdbx_description
1 polymer ?
#
loop_
_entity_poly.entity_id
_entity_poly.type
_entity_poly.pdbx_seq_one_letter_code
_entity_poly.pdbx_strand_id
1 'polypeptide(L)'
;MIGEAATSLAKVEEARARTGVFILATNDHSTELTVEELLATYKAQQNVERGFRFLKSPEFLTSSLYLKKPERIEALLMVMTCSLMIYAALEYLIRKGLAYQERDVPDMKKRPTRKPITR
;
A
#
# COMPACT_ATOMS: atom_id res chain seq x y z
N MET A 1 26.23 32.95 -10.27
CA MET A 1 25.25 33.75 -9.50
C MET A 1 24.54 32.77 -8.58
N ILE A 2 24.94 32.73 -7.30
CA ILE A 2 24.45 31.75 -6.32
C ILE A 2 23.13 32.32 -5.79
N GLY A 3 22.01 31.70 -6.17
CA GLY A 3 20.69 32.13 -5.72
C GLY A 3 20.50 31.76 -4.25
N GLU A 4 20.38 32.76 -3.38
CA GLU A 4 19.99 32.53 -1.99
C GLU A 4 18.51 32.16 -1.93
N ALA A 5 18.22 30.97 -1.41
CA ALA A 5 16.86 30.54 -1.12
C ALA A 5 16.37 31.21 0.18
N ALA A 6 15.72 32.37 0.07
CA ALA A 6 15.05 33.00 1.21
C ALA A 6 13.63 32.42 1.38
N THR A 7 13.37 31.80 2.54
CA THR A 7 12.03 31.30 2.90
C THR A 7 11.38 32.23 3.93
N SER A 8 10.14 32.67 3.67
CA SER A 8 9.36 33.53 4.58
C SER A 8 9.03 32.80 5.89
N LEU A 9 9.41 33.40 7.03
CA LEU A 9 9.13 32.86 8.36
C LEU A 9 7.63 32.65 8.63
N ALA A 10 6.78 33.55 8.14
CA ALA A 10 5.32 33.42 8.25
C ALA A 10 4.79 32.17 7.53
N LYS A 11 5.36 31.83 6.36
CA LYS A 11 4.99 30.61 5.63
C LYS A 11 5.47 29.33 6.34
N VAL A 12 6.59 29.40 7.05
CA VAL A 12 7.10 28.28 7.86
C VAL A 12 6.19 28.03 9.05
N GLU A 13 5.74 29.09 9.74
CA GLU A 13 4.79 28.97 10.85
C GLU A 13 3.43 28.43 10.40
N GLU A 14 2.89 28.94 9.27
CA GLU A 14 1.64 28.45 8.71
C GLU A 14 1.74 26.97 8.28
N ALA A 15 2.87 26.55 7.71
CA ALA A 15 3.13 25.16 7.37
C ALA A 15 3.22 24.27 8.62
N ARG A 16 3.93 24.70 9.67
CA ARG A 16 4.02 24.01 10.96
C ARG A 16 2.66 23.86 11.63
N ALA A 17 1.83 24.91 11.60
CA ALA A 17 0.46 24.88 12.13
C ALA A 17 -0.46 23.90 11.38
N ARG A 18 -0.17 23.61 10.11
CA ARG A 18 -0.87 22.60 9.29
C ARG A 18 -0.27 21.20 9.39
N THR A 19 0.85 21.03 10.11
CA THR A 19 1.51 19.73 10.20
C THR A 19 0.86 18.92 11.32
N GLY A 20 0.11 17.89 10.96
CA GLY A 20 -0.48 16.96 11.93
C GLY A 20 0.58 16.17 12.68
N VAL A 21 0.34 15.89 13.96
CA VAL A 21 1.20 15.00 14.78
C VAL A 21 0.75 13.55 14.56
N PHE A 22 1.71 12.66 14.28
CA PHE A 22 1.49 11.22 14.23
C PHE A 22 2.06 10.58 15.51
N ILE A 23 1.18 10.02 16.35
CA ILE A 23 1.58 9.28 17.54
C ILE A 23 1.62 7.80 17.18
N LEU A 24 2.80 7.19 17.29
CA LEU A 24 2.99 5.76 17.08
C LEU A 24 3.43 5.13 18.40
N ALA A 25 2.71 4.10 18.84
CA ALA A 25 3.05 3.30 20.01
C ALA A 25 3.48 1.90 19.53
N THR A 26 4.62 1.41 20.02
CA THR A 26 5.13 0.08 19.72
C THR A 26 5.48 -0.65 21.03
N ASN A 27 5.26 -1.96 21.06
CA ASN A 27 5.71 -2.83 22.15
C ASN A 27 7.17 -3.30 21.95
N ASP A 28 7.81 -2.84 20.89
CA ASP A 28 9.22 -3.09 20.66
C ASP A 28 10.05 -2.23 21.64
N HIS A 29 10.74 -2.91 22.53
CA HIS A 29 11.65 -2.30 23.51
C HIS A 29 13.12 -2.39 23.06
N SER A 30 13.39 -2.98 21.90
CA SER A 30 14.73 -3.03 21.33
C SER A 30 15.15 -1.65 20.81
N THR A 31 16.44 -1.38 20.81
CA THR A 31 17.02 -0.18 20.17
C THR A 31 17.34 -0.40 18.70
N GLU A 32 16.95 -1.55 18.14
CA GLU A 32 17.26 -1.93 16.77
C GLU A 32 16.31 -1.27 15.76
N LEU A 33 15.05 -1.02 16.17
CA LEU A 33 14.06 -0.39 15.32
C LEU A 33 14.22 1.13 15.32
N THR A 34 14.66 1.68 14.18
CA THR A 34 14.76 3.13 14.03
C THR A 34 13.37 3.78 13.91
N VAL A 35 13.29 5.07 14.25
CA VAL A 35 12.03 5.84 14.13
C VAL A 35 11.56 5.89 12.68
N GLU A 36 12.50 5.99 11.73
CA GLU A 36 12.24 5.98 10.30
C GLU A 36 11.62 4.66 9.83
N GLU A 37 12.16 3.53 10.28
CA GLU A 37 11.63 2.20 9.97
C GLU A 37 10.27 1.96 10.60
N LEU A 38 10.05 2.40 11.84
CA LEU A 38 8.75 2.33 12.51
C LEU A 38 7.69 3.10 11.71
N LEU A 39 7.99 4.34 11.31
CA LEU A 39 7.08 5.16 10.53
C LEU A 39 6.83 4.57 9.13
N ALA A 40 7.87 4.07 8.47
CA ALA A 40 7.75 3.42 7.17
C ALA A 40 6.87 2.17 7.25
N THR A 41 7.07 1.35 8.28
CA THR A 41 6.29 0.13 8.53
C THR A 41 4.81 0.46 8.78
N TYR A 42 4.54 1.45 9.63
CA TYR A 42 3.18 1.91 9.86
C TYR A 42 2.50 2.38 8.57
N LYS A 43 3.17 3.23 7.76
CA LYS A 43 2.62 3.71 6.49
C LYS A 43 2.41 2.59 5.46
N ALA A 44 3.23 1.53 5.50
CA ALA A 44 3.07 0.39 4.61
C ALA A 44 1.77 -0.39 4.84
N GLN A 45 1.13 -0.28 6.02
CA GLN A 45 -0.18 -0.91 6.28
C GLN A 45 -1.27 -0.44 5.32
N GLN A 46 -1.19 0.81 4.84
CA GLN A 46 -2.13 1.36 3.87
C GLN A 46 -2.15 0.56 2.54
N ASN A 47 -1.06 -0.13 2.20
CA ASN A 47 -1.00 -0.99 1.01
C ASN A 47 -1.95 -2.19 1.15
N VAL A 48 -2.08 -2.74 2.35
CA VAL A 48 -2.99 -3.85 2.64
C VAL A 48 -4.44 -3.39 2.47
N GLU A 49 -4.79 -2.22 3.01
CA GLU A 49 -6.14 -1.66 2.86
C GLU A 49 -6.55 -1.44 1.40
N ARG A 50 -5.60 -1.01 0.56
CA ARG A 50 -5.83 -0.87 -0.89
C ARG A 50 -6.12 -2.22 -1.55
N GLY A 51 -5.51 -3.31 -1.10
CA GLY A 51 -5.82 -4.67 -1.56
C GLY A 51 -7.25 -5.08 -1.21
N PHE A 52 -7.70 -4.81 0.03
CA PHE A 52 -9.06 -5.12 0.48
C PHE A 52 -10.13 -4.22 -0.14
N ARG A 53 -9.77 -3.06 -0.72
CA ARG A 53 -10.73 -2.19 -1.42
C ARG A 53 -11.48 -2.93 -2.53
N PHE A 54 -10.83 -3.89 -3.19
CA PHE A 54 -11.46 -4.73 -4.20
C PHE A 54 -12.64 -5.54 -3.64
N LEU A 55 -12.45 -6.21 -2.50
CA LEU A 55 -13.52 -6.99 -1.84
C LEU A 55 -14.66 -6.11 -1.33
N LYS A 56 -14.37 -4.86 -1.00
CA LYS A 56 -15.36 -3.88 -0.55
C LYS A 56 -16.07 -3.19 -1.71
N SER A 57 -15.65 -3.39 -2.97
CA SER A 57 -16.28 -2.74 -4.11
C SER A 57 -17.66 -3.37 -4.37
N PRO A 58 -18.74 -2.57 -4.41
CA PRO A 58 -20.08 -3.08 -4.69
C PRO A 58 -20.14 -3.75 -6.07
N GLU A 59 -19.37 -3.29 -7.05
CA GLU A 59 -19.35 -3.83 -8.42
C GLU A 59 -18.97 -5.33 -8.47
N PHE A 60 -18.16 -5.79 -7.53
CA PHE A 60 -17.66 -7.16 -7.47
C PHE A 60 -18.68 -8.13 -6.84
N LEU A 61 -19.40 -7.69 -5.80
CA LEU A 61 -20.33 -8.53 -5.04
C LEU A 61 -21.78 -8.44 -5.52
N THR A 62 -22.19 -7.31 -6.11
CA THR A 62 -23.61 -7.03 -6.39
C THR A 62 -24.16 -7.65 -7.68
N SER A 63 -23.30 -7.96 -8.65
CA SER A 63 -23.74 -8.36 -10.00
C SER A 63 -23.77 -9.88 -10.24
N SER A 64 -23.04 -10.69 -9.47
CA SER A 64 -22.85 -12.12 -9.78
C SER A 64 -23.10 -13.10 -8.63
N LEU A 65 -23.27 -12.63 -7.39
CA LEU A 65 -23.14 -13.47 -6.20
C LEU A 65 -24.36 -13.42 -5.27
N TYR A 66 -25.34 -14.27 -5.56
CA TYR A 66 -26.55 -14.46 -4.74
C TYR A 66 -26.28 -15.38 -3.53
N LEU A 67 -25.64 -14.83 -2.50
CA LEU A 67 -25.45 -15.51 -1.23
C LEU A 67 -26.53 -15.09 -0.22
N LYS A 68 -27.46 -16.00 0.07
CA LYS A 68 -28.57 -15.75 1.02
C LYS A 68 -28.26 -16.16 2.46
N LYS A 69 -27.26 -17.02 2.65
CA LYS A 69 -26.91 -17.62 3.95
C LYS A 69 -25.57 -17.05 4.45
N PRO A 70 -25.46 -16.64 5.73
CA PRO A 70 -24.26 -16.01 6.27
C PRO A 70 -23.02 -16.90 6.13
N GLU A 71 -23.16 -18.21 6.32
CA GLU A 71 -22.04 -19.17 6.25
C GLU A 71 -21.41 -19.22 4.85
N ARG A 72 -22.23 -19.02 3.80
CA ARG A 72 -21.72 -18.97 2.42
C ARG A 72 -20.97 -17.67 2.13
N ILE A 73 -21.39 -16.57 2.76
CA ILE A 73 -20.71 -15.27 2.65
C ILE A 73 -19.34 -15.35 3.30
N GLU A 74 -19.26 -15.94 4.50
CA GLU A 74 -18.00 -16.15 5.21
C GLU A 74 -17.04 -17.05 4.41
N ALA A 75 -17.53 -18.19 3.92
CA ALA A 75 -16.71 -19.09 3.10
C ALA A 75 -16.18 -18.40 1.84
N LEU A 76 -17.01 -17.62 1.15
CA LEU A 76 -16.57 -16.86 0.00
C LEU A 76 -15.54 -15.80 0.39
N LEU A 77 -15.78 -15.01 1.44
CA LEU A 77 -14.84 -13.99 1.92
C LEU A 77 -13.48 -14.61 2.25
N MET A 78 -13.46 -15.81 2.83
CA MET A 78 -12.22 -16.54 3.10
C MET A 78 -11.49 -16.90 1.80
N VAL A 79 -12.17 -17.51 0.83
CA VAL A 79 -11.57 -17.87 -0.47
C VAL A 79 -11.04 -16.63 -1.19
N MET A 80 -11.81 -15.55 -1.23
CA MET A 80 -11.41 -14.30 -1.89
C MET A 80 -10.20 -13.65 -1.19
N THR A 81 -10.14 -13.71 0.14
CA THR A 81 -8.98 -13.21 0.90
C THR A 81 -7.73 -14.04 0.61
N CYS A 82 -7.86 -15.37 0.53
CA CYS A 82 -6.77 -16.25 0.09
C CYS A 82 -6.29 -15.91 -1.32
N SER A 83 -7.21 -15.67 -2.26
CA SER A 83 -6.84 -15.26 -3.63
C SER A 83 -6.05 -13.95 -3.63
N LEU A 84 -6.46 -12.94 -2.87
CA LEU A 84 -5.71 -11.68 -2.73
C LEU A 84 -4.30 -11.90 -2.17
N MET A 85 -4.15 -12.80 -1.20
CA MET A 85 -2.85 -13.15 -0.65
C MET A 85 -1.94 -13.78 -1.72
N ILE A 86 -2.49 -14.68 -2.54
CA ILE A 86 -1.76 -15.31 -3.66
C ILE A 86 -1.32 -14.24 -4.68
N TYR A 87 -2.20 -13.30 -5.04
CA TYR A 87 -1.84 -12.20 -5.94
C TYR A 87 -0.72 -11.34 -5.36
N ALA A 88 -0.80 -10.95 -4.08
CA ALA A 88 0.24 -10.16 -3.43
C ALA A 88 1.60 -10.90 -3.41
N ALA A 89 1.59 -12.22 -3.17
CA ALA A 89 2.79 -13.04 -3.21
C ALA A 89 3.37 -13.12 -4.63
N LEU A 90 2.52 -13.32 -5.65
CA LEU A 90 2.95 -13.36 -7.04
C LEU A 90 3.57 -12.02 -7.49
N GLU A 91 2.92 -10.90 -7.14
CA GLU A 91 3.43 -9.55 -7.40
C GLU A 91 4.81 -9.34 -6.78
N TYR A 92 4.99 -9.77 -5.52
CA TYR A 92 6.25 -9.69 -4.81
C TYR A 92 7.35 -10.50 -5.54
N LEU A 93 7.04 -11.73 -5.94
CA LEU A 93 7.99 -12.60 -6.65
C LEU A 93 8.40 -12.01 -8.01
N ILE A 94 7.45 -11.51 -8.79
CA ILE A 94 7.72 -10.88 -10.09
C ILE A 94 8.61 -9.65 -9.91
N ARG A 95 8.28 -8.77 -8.97
CA ARG A 95 9.09 -7.56 -8.69
C ARG A 95 10.50 -7.89 -8.24
N LYS A 96 10.64 -8.90 -7.38
CA LYS A 96 11.95 -9.38 -6.93
C LYS A 96 12.78 -9.95 -8.10
N GLY A 97 12.15 -10.72 -8.97
CA GLY A 97 12.79 -11.26 -10.18
C GLY A 97 13.22 -10.19 -11.17
N LEU A 98 12.37 -9.19 -11.43
CA LEU A 98 12.67 -8.06 -12.31
C LEU A 98 13.80 -7.19 -11.76
N ALA A 99 13.82 -6.94 -10.45
CA ALA A 99 14.91 -6.21 -9.81
C ALA A 99 16.24 -6.96 -9.93
N TYR A 100 16.25 -8.27 -9.70
CA TYR A 100 17.45 -9.10 -9.84
C TYR A 100 17.99 -9.14 -11.27
N GLN A 101 17.11 -9.19 -12.27
CA GLN A 101 17.50 -9.22 -13.69
C GLN A 101 17.69 -7.83 -14.32
N GLU A 102 17.45 -6.75 -13.56
CA GLU A 102 17.40 -5.37 -14.03
C GLU A 102 16.44 -5.10 -15.20
N ARG A 103 15.43 -5.96 -15.36
CA ARG A 103 14.46 -5.91 -16.46
C ARG A 103 13.20 -5.15 -16.08
N ASP A 104 12.51 -4.69 -17.10
CA ASP A 104 11.21 -4.04 -17.02
C ASP A 104 10.19 -4.79 -17.88
N VAL A 105 8.92 -4.64 -17.50
CA VAL A 105 7.78 -5.16 -18.27
C VAL A 105 6.89 -3.99 -18.69
N PRO A 106 6.24 -4.05 -19.86
CA PRO A 106 5.30 -3.02 -20.27
C PRO A 106 4.04 -3.05 -19.39
N ASP A 107 3.68 -1.89 -18.83
CA ASP A 107 2.40 -1.67 -18.14
C ASP A 107 1.21 -1.61 -19.14
N MET A 108 -0.03 -1.52 -18.67
CA MET A 108 -1.25 -1.37 -19.49
C MET A 108 -1.20 -0.15 -20.43
N LYS A 109 -0.36 0.85 -20.14
CA LYS A 109 -0.10 2.00 -21.02
C LYS A 109 1.14 1.82 -21.91
N LYS A 110 1.65 0.59 -22.04
CA LYS A 110 2.89 0.20 -22.75
C LYS A 110 4.15 0.92 -22.27
N ARG A 111 4.16 1.40 -21.02
CA ARG A 111 5.33 2.06 -20.43
C ARG A 111 6.18 1.03 -19.68
N PRO A 112 7.51 1.12 -19.75
CA PRO A 112 8.39 0.23 -19.01
C PRO A 112 8.17 0.41 -17.50
N THR A 113 7.87 -0.67 -16.78
CA THR A 113 7.72 -0.66 -15.32
C THR A 113 8.48 -1.82 -14.68
N ARG A 114 9.19 -1.51 -13.60
CA ARG A 114 9.82 -2.50 -12.70
C ARG A 114 8.90 -2.90 -11.54
N LYS A 115 7.73 -2.28 -11.44
CA LYS A 115 6.73 -2.51 -10.39
C LYS A 115 5.38 -2.87 -11.02
N PRO A 116 5.27 -3.98 -11.77
CA PRO A 116 3.98 -4.43 -12.28
C PRO A 116 3.01 -4.74 -11.14
N ILE A 117 1.71 -4.67 -11.42
CA ILE A 117 0.63 -5.02 -10.50
C ILE A 117 -0.02 -6.28 -11.05
N THR A 118 -0.21 -7.30 -10.21
CA THR A 118 -1.00 -8.49 -10.59
C THR A 118 -2.44 -8.27 -10.13
N ARG A 119 -3.41 -8.42 -11.04
CA ARG A 119 -4.85 -8.33 -10.76
C ARG A 119 -5.53 -9.64 -11.13
#